data_AF-A0A921JYA5-F1
#
_entry.id   AF-A0A921JYA5-F1
#
_cell.length_a   1.000
_cell.length_b   1.000
_cell.length_c   1.000
_cell.angle_alpha   90.00
_cell.angle_beta   90.00
_cell.angle_gamma   90.00
#
_symmetry.space_group_name_H-M   'P 1'
#
loop_
_entity.id
_entity.type
_entity.pdbx_description
1 polymer ?
#
loop_
_entity_poly.entity_id
_entity_poly.type
_entity_poly.pdbx_seq_one_letter_code
_entity_poly.pdbx_strand_id
1 'polypeptide(L)'
;MAENLDPELKAILRAESEATKDEPYPAGTVGERPNRNRSQVYSVRLSAEEQEELRKLADSKHLPPSTLVRSWILERMEQENYA
;
A
#
# COMPACT_ATOMS: atom_id res chain seq x y z
N MET A 1 9.17 -8.07 -4.33
CA MET A 1 8.43 -9.29 -4.75
C MET A 1 8.71 -9.57 -6.23
N ALA A 2 9.90 -10.09 -6.55
CA ALA A 2 10.29 -10.76 -7.82
C ALA A 2 11.81 -11.08 -7.81
N GLU A 3 12.39 -11.39 -6.65
CA GLU A 3 13.87 -11.45 -6.54
C GLU A 3 14.46 -12.81 -6.97
N ASN A 4 13.62 -13.80 -7.30
CA ASN A 4 14.06 -15.14 -7.70
C ASN A 4 13.34 -15.63 -8.97
N LEU A 5 13.40 -14.87 -10.07
CA LEU A 5 12.97 -15.38 -11.38
C LEU A 5 14.19 -15.84 -12.17
N ASP A 6 14.14 -17.06 -12.70
CA ASP A 6 15.15 -17.61 -13.60
C ASP A 6 15.46 -16.63 -14.75
N PRO A 7 16.74 -16.33 -15.05
CA PRO A 7 17.11 -15.35 -16.06
C PRO A 7 16.56 -15.63 -17.46
N GLU A 8 16.44 -16.91 -17.84
CA GLU A 8 15.91 -17.32 -19.13
C GLU A 8 14.41 -17.04 -19.22
N LEU A 9 13.64 -17.47 -18.21
CA LEU A 9 12.22 -17.16 -18.09
C LEU A 9 11.95 -15.65 -18.11
N LYS A 10 12.80 -14.86 -17.43
CA LYS A 10 12.69 -13.39 -17.42
C LYS A 10 12.87 -12.79 -18.82
N ALA A 11 13.78 -13.32 -19.62
CA ALA A 11 14.01 -12.85 -20.98
C ALA A 11 12.83 -13.17 -21.90
N ILE A 12 12.26 -14.38 -21.77
CA ILE A 12 11.08 -14.82 -22.53
C ILE A 12 9.88 -13.92 -22.21
N LEU A 13 9.53 -13.76 -20.93
CA LEU A 13 8.40 -12.93 -20.52
C LEU A 13 8.54 -11.48 -20.95
N ARG A 14 9.78 -10.96 -20.97
CA ARG A 14 10.04 -9.61 -21.48
C ARG A 14 9.81 -9.52 -22.98
N ALA A 15 10.33 -10.48 -23.75
CA ALA A 15 10.14 -10.48 -25.20
C ALA A 15 8.66 -10.61 -25.59
N GLU A 16 7.91 -11.48 -24.91
CA GLU A 16 6.46 -11.61 -25.08
C GLU A 16 5.74 -10.29 -24.75
N SER A 17 6.06 -9.67 -23.61
CA SER A 17 5.44 -8.40 -23.20
C SER A 17 5.73 -7.26 -24.18
N GLU A 18 6.94 -7.18 -24.75
CA GLU A 18 7.29 -6.16 -25.73
C GLU A 18 6.57 -6.40 -27.07
N ALA A 19 6.39 -7.66 -27.46
CA ALA A 19 5.69 -8.03 -28.68
C ALA A 19 4.19 -7.68 -28.61
N THR A 20 3.57 -7.84 -27.44
CA THR A 20 2.12 -7.63 -27.26
C THR A 20 1.76 -6.29 -26.63
N LYS A 21 2.70 -5.34 -26.52
CA LYS A 21 2.50 -4.09 -25.75
C LYS A 21 1.34 -3.21 -26.26
N ASP A 22 1.09 -3.26 -27.57
CA ASP A 22 0.08 -2.46 -28.26
C ASP A 22 -1.20 -3.27 -28.53
N GLU A 23 -1.23 -4.54 -28.12
CA GLU A 23 -2.40 -5.39 -28.28
C GLU A 23 -3.53 -4.95 -27.33
N PRO A 24 -4.78 -5.00 -27.78
CA PRO A 24 -5.91 -4.71 -26.91
C PRO A 24 -5.97 -5.74 -25.78
N TYR A 25 -6.31 -5.29 -24.58
CA TYR A 25 -6.59 -6.20 -23.47
C TYR A 25 -7.71 -7.19 -23.85
N PRO A 26 -7.66 -8.44 -23.34
CA PRO A 26 -8.71 -9.42 -23.57
C PRO A 26 -10.10 -8.88 -23.23
N ALA A 27 -11.10 -9.30 -24.00
CA ALA A 27 -12.49 -8.90 -23.77
C ALA A 27 -12.95 -9.23 -22.34
N GLY A 28 -13.58 -8.27 -21.68
CA GLY A 28 -14.01 -8.40 -20.27
C GLY A 28 -12.96 -8.00 -19.23
N THR A 29 -11.76 -7.54 -19.65
CA THR A 29 -10.77 -6.97 -18.72
C THR A 29 -11.32 -5.68 -18.11
N VAL A 30 -11.53 -5.68 -16.79
CA VAL A 30 -11.88 -4.49 -16.02
C VAL A 30 -10.65 -4.00 -15.28
N GLY A 31 -10.14 -2.83 -15.65
CA GLY A 31 -9.05 -2.19 -14.93
C GLY A 31 -9.52 -1.66 -13.58
N GLU A 32 -9.15 -2.33 -12.49
CA GLU A 32 -9.30 -1.76 -11.15
C GLU A 32 -7.98 -1.11 -10.71
N ARG A 33 -8.07 0.06 -10.08
CA ARG A 33 -6.92 0.64 -9.37
C ARG A 33 -7.07 0.28 -7.89
N PRO A 34 -6.22 -0.59 -7.34
CA PRO A 34 -6.24 -0.91 -5.92
C PRO A 34 -6.24 0.37 -5.09
N ASN A 35 -7.04 0.41 -4.04
CA ASN A 35 -7.12 1.51 -3.07
C ASN A 35 -7.65 2.87 -3.59
N ARG A 36 -8.03 3.01 -4.88
CA ARG A 36 -8.53 4.30 -5.40
C ARG A 36 -9.92 4.67 -4.87
N ASN A 37 -10.76 3.67 -4.55
CA ASN A 37 -12.16 3.89 -4.19
C ASN A 37 -12.49 3.56 -2.72
N ARG A 38 -11.54 3.05 -1.91
CA ARG A 38 -11.82 2.59 -0.54
C ARG A 38 -11.24 3.46 0.58
N SER A 39 -10.23 4.27 0.33
CA SER A 39 -9.52 4.97 1.41
C SER A 39 -9.34 6.45 1.07
N GLN A 40 -9.99 7.30 1.86
CA GLN A 40 -9.74 8.74 1.86
C GLN A 40 -8.46 9.01 2.66
N VAL A 41 -7.59 9.88 2.14
CA VAL A 41 -6.35 10.27 2.83
C VAL A 41 -6.67 11.38 3.82
N TYR A 42 -6.33 11.16 5.09
CA TYR A 42 -6.40 12.18 6.13
C TYR A 42 -4.98 12.61 6.52
N SER A 43 -4.62 13.86 6.22
CA SER A 43 -3.29 14.40 6.52
C SER A 43 -3.24 15.03 7.91
N VAL A 44 -2.39 14.49 8.78
CA VAL A 44 -2.11 15.02 10.12
C VAL A 44 -0.79 15.78 10.08
N ARG A 45 -0.76 17.00 10.64
CA ARG A 45 0.48 17.76 10.81
C ARG A 45 1.12 17.36 12.12
N LEU A 46 2.35 16.89 12.05
CA LEU A 46 3.19 16.56 13.21
C LEU A 46 4.46 17.41 13.13
N SER A 47 5.00 17.77 14.30
CA SER A 47 6.37 18.27 14.40
C SER A 47 7.36 17.16 14.03
N ALA A 48 8.62 17.54 13.79
CA ALA A 48 9.67 16.56 13.51
C ALA A 48 9.89 15.61 14.70
N GLU A 49 9.79 16.13 15.92
CA GLU A 49 9.94 15.38 17.17
C GLU A 49 8.79 14.36 17.33
N GLU A 50 7.54 14.80 17.16
CA GLU A 50 6.36 13.93 17.22
C GLU A 50 6.40 12.82 16.17
N GLN A 51 6.87 13.14 14.95
CA GLN A 51 7.03 12.14 13.89
C GLN A 51 8.11 11.11 14.23
N GLU A 52 9.21 11.52 14.88
CA GLU A 52 10.28 10.62 15.27
C GLU A 52 9.84 9.69 16.42
N GLU A 53 9.14 10.22 17.42
CA GLU A 53 8.55 9.42 18.50
C GLU A 53 7.57 8.38 17.96
N LEU A 54 6.68 8.79 17.05
CA LEU A 54 5.75 7.88 16.40
C LEU A 54 6.49 6.77 15.65
N ARG A 55 7.57 7.10 14.93
CA ARG A 55 8.37 6.12 14.20
C ARG A 55 9.02 5.10 15.14
N LYS A 56 9.67 5.56 16.21
CA LYS A 56 10.30 4.68 17.23
C LYS A 56 9.27 3.72 17.84
N LEU A 57 8.08 4.22 18.14
CA LEU A 57 7.03 3.39 18.72
C LEU A 57 6.47 2.37 17.71
N ALA A 58 6.26 2.78 16.46
CA ALA A 58 5.81 1.89 15.40
C ALA A 58 6.83 0.79 15.12
N ASP A 59 8.12 1.13 15.09
CA ASP A 59 9.23 0.19 14.94
C ASP A 59 9.24 -0.84 16.08
N SER A 60 9.06 -0.40 17.33
CA SER A 60 8.98 -1.32 18.49
C SER A 60 7.85 -2.35 18.37
N LYS A 61 6.76 -1.97 17.67
CA LYS A 61 5.57 -2.79 17.43
C LYS A 61 5.64 -3.56 16.10
N HIS A 62 6.72 -3.39 15.32
CA HIS A 62 6.88 -3.97 13.99
C HIS A 62 5.73 -3.59 13.04
N LEU A 63 5.24 -2.35 13.15
CA LEU A 63 4.16 -1.83 12.32
C LEU A 63 4.62 -0.57 11.57
N PRO A 64 4.11 -0.31 10.36
CA PRO A 64 4.26 0.99 9.73
C PRO A 64 3.62 2.10 10.59
N PRO A 65 4.21 3.31 10.69
CA PRO A 65 3.62 4.43 11.43
C PRO A 65 2.18 4.75 11.03
N SER A 66 1.87 4.71 9.73
CA SER A 66 0.51 4.94 9.21
C SER A 66 -0.49 3.88 9.68
N THR A 67 -0.06 2.62 9.81
CA THR A 67 -0.89 1.52 10.33
C THR A 67 -1.19 1.73 11.80
N LEU A 68 -0.18 2.13 12.59
CA LEU A 68 -0.34 2.42 14.02
C LEU A 68 -1.30 3.60 14.25
N VAL A 69 -1.10 4.72 13.56
CA VAL A 69 -1.98 5.89 13.67
C VAL A 69 -3.42 5.53 13.29
N ARG A 70 -3.59 4.75 12.21
CA ARG A 70 -4.92 4.31 11.79
C ARG A 70 -5.61 3.45 12.86
N SER A 71 -4.89 2.54 13.52
CA SER A 71 -5.51 1.70 14.56
C SER A 71 -5.97 2.55 15.74
N TRP A 72 -5.14 3.48 16.20
CA TRP A 72 -5.49 4.39 17.31
C TRP A 72 -6.69 5.28 17.00
N ILE A 73 -6.80 5.81 15.78
CA ILE A 73 -7.96 6.62 15.38
C ILE A 73 -9.24 5.77 15.46
N LEU A 74 -9.22 4.54 14.94
CA LEU A 74 -10.39 3.66 14.96
C LEU A 74 -10.75 3.22 16.38
N GLU A 75 -9.76 2.85 17.20
CA GLU A 75 -9.93 2.51 18.61
C GLU A 75 -10.55 3.68 19.38
N ARG A 76 -10.09 4.92 19.13
CA ARG A 76 -10.66 6.10 19.79
C ARG A 76 -12.08 6.39 19.34
N MET A 77 -12.38 6.28 18.05
CA MET A 77 -13.75 6.45 17.53
C MET A 77 -14.71 5.43 18.13
N GLU A 78 -14.26 4.19 18.30
CA GLU A 78 -15.04 3.14 18.94
C GLU A 78 -15.39 3.52 20.39
N GLN A 79 -14.41 3.99 21.17
CA GLN A 79 -14.62 4.45 22.55
C GLN A 79 -15.63 5.60 22.65
N GLU A 80 -15.56 6.59 21.76
CA GLU A 80 -16.47 7.75 21.76
C GLU A 80 -17.91 7.36 21.39
N ASN A 81 -18.09 6.36 20.53
CA ASN A 81 -19.43 5.90 20.14
C ASN A 81 -20.14 5.09 21.23
N TYR A 82 -19.40 4.57 22.21
CA TYR A 82 -19.93 3.81 23.35
C TYR A 82 -19.91 4.62 24.67
N ALA A 83 -19.61 5.92 24.61
CA ALA A 83 -19.63 6.86 25.74
C ALA A 83 -20.92 7.70 25.75
#